data_AF-A0AAW2JJ60-F1
#
_entry.id   AF-A0AAW2JJ60-F1
#
_cell.length_a   1.000
_cell.length_b   1.000
_cell.length_c   1.000
_cell.angle_alpha   90.00
_cell.angle_beta   90.00
_cell.angle_gamma   90.00
#
_symmetry.space_group_name_H-M   'P 1'
#
loop_
_entity.id
_entity.type
_entity.pdbx_description
1 polymer ?
#
loop_
_entity_poly.entity_id
_entity_poly.type
_entity_poly.pdbx_seq_one_letter_code
_entity_poly.pdbx_strand_id
1 'polypeptide(L)'
;LCLDKPLPVILPEGSSPEERLTFEKWHEDNRKVRSIILASMTNEIQKQYDRLEDVPSIMLRIKDVYAVPDRHIRYAATKAFFETKMTEGSSVQSHGVKMLFLVEKLEDLKAGLDNDTYIDVILQSLPPSYDPFIVNYNMNGLEKSIHELINMLVQYEATTHKSKPAVL
;
A
#
# COMPACT_ATOMS: atom_id res chain seq x y z
N LEU A 1 -20.21 -6.44 7.52
CA LEU A 1 -21.01 -5.73 8.54
C LEU A 1 -22.10 -4.95 7.82
N CYS A 2 -23.32 -4.90 8.33
CA CYS A 2 -24.46 -4.22 7.68
C CYS A 2 -24.41 -2.67 7.74
N LEU A 3 -23.22 -2.09 7.98
CA LEU A 3 -23.03 -0.66 8.26
C LEU A 3 -22.51 0.16 7.06
N ASP A 4 -22.33 -0.48 5.89
CA ASP A 4 -21.88 0.20 4.66
C ASP A 4 -22.97 1.08 4.02
N LYS A 5 -24.20 1.03 4.53
CA LYS A 5 -25.33 1.82 4.08
C LYS A 5 -25.70 2.86 5.15
N PRO A 6 -26.11 4.07 4.73
CA PRO A 6 -26.53 5.11 5.66
C PRO A 6 -27.66 4.62 6.55
N LEU A 7 -27.67 5.11 7.79
CA LEU A 7 -28.73 4.88 8.79
C LEU A 7 -30.12 4.97 8.14
N PRO A 8 -30.94 3.90 8.14
CA PRO A 8 -32.35 4.05 7.82
C PRO A 8 -32.98 4.94 8.91
N VAL A 9 -33.37 6.15 8.54
CA VAL A 9 -33.71 7.21 9.52
C VAL A 9 -35.05 6.94 10.20
N ILE A 10 -36.02 6.32 9.50
CA ILE A 10 -37.37 6.04 10.02
C ILE A 10 -37.96 4.81 9.32
N LEU A 11 -38.62 3.92 10.06
CA LEU A 11 -39.49 2.85 9.51
C LEU A 11 -40.82 3.47 9.02
N PRO A 12 -41.20 3.33 7.74
CA PRO A 12 -42.50 3.79 7.25
C PRO A 12 -43.68 3.15 7.99
N GLU A 13 -44.78 3.91 8.15
CA GLU A 13 -46.04 3.34 8.61
C GLU A 13 -46.50 2.25 7.62
N GLY A 14 -46.67 1.02 8.11
CA GLY A 14 -46.99 -0.15 7.28
C GLY A 14 -45.82 -1.11 7.02
N SER A 15 -44.63 -0.86 7.56
CA SER A 15 -43.49 -1.77 7.39
C SER A 15 -43.77 -3.20 7.85
N SER A 16 -43.25 -4.14 7.06
CA SER A 16 -43.39 -5.58 7.29
C SER A 16 -42.66 -6.02 8.57
N PRO A 17 -43.00 -7.18 9.15
CA PRO A 17 -42.27 -7.73 10.29
C PRO A 17 -40.76 -7.92 9.99
N GLU A 18 -40.41 -8.29 8.77
CA GLU A 18 -39.01 -8.49 8.34
C GLU A 18 -38.23 -7.16 8.25
N GLU A 19 -38.88 -6.10 7.78
CA GLU A 19 -38.31 -4.75 7.73
C GLU A 19 -38.04 -4.21 9.14
N ARG A 20 -38.98 -4.44 10.07
CA ARG A 20 -38.82 -4.05 11.49
C ARG A 20 -37.67 -4.79 12.16
N LEU A 21 -37.59 -6.12 11.97
CA LEU A 21 -36.48 -6.92 12.49
C LEU A 21 -35.12 -6.47 11.94
N THR A 22 -35.07 -6.14 10.65
CA THR A 22 -33.85 -5.64 10.00
C THR A 22 -33.42 -4.28 10.57
N PHE A 23 -34.38 -3.37 10.77
CA PHE A 23 -34.14 -2.06 11.38
C PHE A 23 -33.63 -2.17 12.83
N GLU A 24 -34.30 -2.96 13.67
CA GLU A 24 -33.88 -3.19 15.06
C GLU A 24 -32.47 -3.78 15.14
N LYS A 25 -32.19 -4.78 14.29
CA LYS A 25 -30.87 -5.40 14.20
C LYS A 25 -29.79 -4.39 13.80
N TRP A 26 -30.07 -3.54 12.82
CA TRP A 26 -29.13 -2.50 12.39
C TRP A 26 -28.79 -1.55 13.56
N HIS A 27 -29.79 -1.08 14.31
CA HIS A 27 -29.56 -0.17 15.44
C HIS A 27 -28.76 -0.83 16.56
N GLU A 28 -29.03 -2.09 16.84
CA GLU A 28 -28.28 -2.86 17.82
C GLU A 28 -26.81 -3.06 17.40
N ASP A 29 -26.58 -3.42 16.13
CA ASP A 29 -25.23 -3.57 15.57
C ASP A 29 -24.48 -2.23 15.58
N ASN A 30 -25.14 -1.12 15.20
CA ASN A 30 -24.57 0.21 15.25
C ASN A 30 -24.16 0.60 16.68
N ARG A 31 -25.04 0.38 17.68
CA ARG A 31 -24.73 0.66 19.09
C ARG A 31 -23.51 -0.12 19.58
N LYS A 32 -23.45 -1.42 19.25
CA LYS A 32 -22.33 -2.29 19.64
C LYS A 32 -21.02 -1.82 19.03
N VAL A 33 -20.99 -1.63 17.71
CA VAL A 33 -19.77 -1.22 17.00
C VAL A 33 -19.32 0.17 17.45
N ARG A 34 -20.25 1.10 17.63
CA ARG A 34 -19.96 2.42 18.20
C ARG A 34 -19.33 2.34 19.58
N SER A 35 -19.88 1.52 20.47
CA SER A 35 -19.33 1.32 21.81
C SER A 35 -17.88 0.81 21.76
N ILE A 36 -17.62 -0.17 20.88
CA ILE A 36 -16.27 -0.72 20.66
C ILE A 36 -15.31 0.35 20.12
N ILE A 37 -15.74 1.14 19.13
CA ILE A 37 -14.93 2.22 18.55
C ILE A 37 -14.61 3.29 19.60
N LEU A 38 -15.60 3.73 20.38
CA LEU A 38 -15.38 4.75 21.41
C LEU A 38 -14.50 4.25 22.56
N ALA A 39 -14.63 2.98 22.95
CA ALA A 39 -13.82 2.37 24.00
C ALA A 39 -12.35 2.13 23.59
N SER A 40 -12.06 2.07 22.29
CA SER A 40 -10.68 1.94 21.79
C SER A 40 -9.93 3.28 21.68
N MET A 41 -10.63 4.40 21.88
CA MET A 41 -10.07 5.75 21.85
C MET A 41 -9.55 6.17 23.23
N THR A 42 -8.63 7.15 23.26
CA THR A 42 -8.29 7.84 24.51
C THR A 42 -9.44 8.73 24.95
N ASN A 43 -9.50 9.07 26.25
CA ASN A 43 -10.58 9.89 26.82
C ASN A 43 -10.75 11.24 26.10
N GLU A 44 -9.66 11.85 25.63
CA GLU A 44 -9.66 13.13 24.94
C GLU A 44 -10.29 13.02 23.55
N ILE A 45 -9.98 11.95 22.81
CA ILE A 45 -10.54 11.67 21.49
C ILE A 45 -11.99 11.23 21.66
N GLN A 46 -12.28 10.30 22.57
CA GLN A 46 -13.63 9.79 22.83
C GLN A 46 -14.64 10.92 23.07
N LYS A 47 -14.29 11.94 23.87
CA LYS A 47 -15.13 13.13 24.14
C LYS A 47 -15.46 13.97 22.89
N GLN A 48 -14.70 13.84 21.81
CA GLN A 48 -14.96 14.54 20.55
C GLN A 48 -15.99 13.79 19.68
N TYR A 49 -16.11 12.46 19.85
CA TYR A 49 -16.95 11.59 19.02
C TYR A 49 -18.17 11.03 19.78
N ASP A 50 -18.27 11.23 21.09
CA ASP A 50 -19.36 10.72 21.96
C ASP A 50 -20.76 11.27 21.62
N ARG A 51 -20.85 12.39 20.90
CA ARG A 51 -22.11 12.98 20.42
C ARG A 51 -22.58 12.46 19.06
N LEU A 52 -21.71 11.77 18.32
CA LEU A 52 -22.09 11.19 17.02
C LEU A 52 -22.84 9.88 17.27
N GLU A 53 -24.06 9.74 16.76
CA GLU A 53 -24.95 8.62 17.08
C GLU A 53 -24.70 7.39 16.20
N ASP A 54 -24.15 7.59 15.00
CA ASP A 54 -23.96 6.54 14.01
C ASP A 54 -22.47 6.31 13.68
N VAL A 55 -22.13 5.04 13.43
CA VAL A 55 -20.78 4.60 13.08
C VAL A 55 -20.29 5.26 11.77
N PRO A 56 -21.10 5.37 10.69
CA PRO A 56 -20.68 6.06 9.47
C PRO A 56 -20.19 7.51 9.70
N SER A 57 -20.88 8.30 10.50
CA SER A 57 -20.46 9.67 10.86
C SER A 57 -19.14 9.69 11.63
N ILE A 58 -18.95 8.77 12.58
CA ILE A 58 -17.68 8.64 13.32
C ILE A 58 -16.55 8.29 12.35
N MET A 59 -16.77 7.31 11.47
CA MET A 59 -15.77 6.87 10.49
C MET A 59 -15.41 7.98 9.49
N LEU A 60 -16.41 8.72 9.00
CA LEU A 60 -16.19 9.86 8.10
C LEU A 60 -15.34 10.92 8.78
N ARG A 61 -15.67 11.28 10.03
CA ARG A 61 -14.92 12.31 10.76
C ARG A 61 -13.49 11.86 11.09
N ILE A 62 -13.29 10.59 11.46
CA ILE A 62 -11.96 10.00 11.63
C ILE A 62 -11.18 10.11 10.31
N LYS A 63 -11.82 9.76 9.18
CA LYS A 63 -11.20 9.90 7.87
C LYS A 63 -10.84 11.35 7.57
N ASP A 64 -11.71 12.32 7.82
CA ASP A 64 -11.41 13.73 7.54
C ASP A 64 -10.27 14.28 8.40
N VAL A 65 -10.18 13.87 9.67
CA VAL A 65 -9.19 14.39 10.62
C VAL A 65 -7.85 13.67 10.49
N TYR A 66 -7.86 12.37 10.24
CA TYR A 66 -6.67 11.50 10.28
C TYR A 66 -6.28 10.91 8.92
N ALA A 67 -7.03 11.19 7.84
CA ALA A 67 -6.55 10.84 6.51
C ALA A 67 -5.25 11.59 6.26
N VAL A 68 -4.19 10.82 6.00
CA VAL A 68 -3.01 11.36 5.35
C VAL A 68 -3.43 11.66 3.92
N PRO A 69 -3.32 12.91 3.44
CA PRO A 69 -3.73 13.21 2.07
C PRO A 69 -2.94 12.36 1.08
N ASP A 70 -3.60 11.86 0.04
CA ASP A 70 -2.97 11.02 -0.99
C ASP A 70 -1.69 11.66 -1.56
N ARG A 71 -1.66 12.99 -1.64
CA ARG A 71 -0.46 13.75 -2.03
C ARG A 71 0.75 13.50 -1.11
N HIS A 72 0.54 13.45 0.21
CA HIS A 72 1.60 13.17 1.17
C HIS A 72 2.09 11.72 1.07
N ILE A 73 1.17 10.77 0.93
CA ILE A 73 1.51 9.34 0.76
C ILE A 73 2.30 9.15 -0.54
N ARG A 74 1.83 9.73 -1.64
CA ARG A 74 2.48 9.68 -2.95
C ARG A 74 3.86 10.32 -2.92
N TYR A 75 3.99 11.49 -2.28
CA TYR A 75 5.30 12.12 -2.09
C TYR A 75 6.28 11.20 -1.34
N ALA A 76 5.85 10.59 -0.23
CA ALA A 76 6.69 9.69 0.55
C ALA A 76 7.08 8.43 -0.25
N ALA A 77 6.15 7.82 -0.97
CA ALA A 77 6.42 6.67 -1.83
C ALA A 77 7.38 7.02 -2.97
N THR A 78 7.18 8.17 -3.62
CA THR A 78 8.05 8.66 -4.70
C THR A 78 9.46 8.88 -4.18
N LYS A 79 9.60 9.59 -3.05
CA LYS A 79 10.88 9.80 -2.39
C LYS A 79 11.59 8.48 -2.07
N ALA A 80 10.87 7.54 -1.45
CA ALA A 80 11.42 6.23 -1.11
C ALA A 80 11.87 5.44 -2.35
N PHE A 81 11.13 5.52 -3.46
CA PHE A 81 11.48 4.88 -4.71
C PHE A 81 12.79 5.42 -5.31
N PHE A 82 12.91 6.74 -5.45
CA PHE A 82 14.11 7.36 -6.04
C PHE A 82 15.35 7.29 -5.13
N GLU A 83 15.18 7.31 -3.80
CA GLU A 83 16.29 7.30 -2.85
C GLU A 83 16.72 5.89 -2.42
N THR A 84 15.93 4.84 -2.70
CA THR A 84 16.31 3.48 -2.34
C THR A 84 17.50 3.04 -3.20
N LYS A 85 18.63 2.74 -2.54
CA LYS A 85 19.83 2.17 -3.14
C LYS A 85 20.14 0.82 -2.51
N MET A 86 20.65 -0.10 -3.31
CA MET A 86 21.12 -1.41 -2.86
C MET A 86 22.55 -1.27 -2.34
N THR A 87 22.83 -1.89 -1.20
CA THR A 87 24.18 -1.94 -0.63
C THR A 87 25.01 -2.99 -1.37
N GLU A 88 26.28 -2.69 -1.66
CA GLU A 88 27.23 -3.63 -2.25
C GLU A 88 27.29 -4.95 -1.44
N GLY A 89 27.18 -6.09 -2.12
CA GLY A 89 27.19 -7.42 -1.50
C GLY A 89 25.91 -7.81 -0.75
N SER A 90 24.87 -6.98 -0.72
CA SER A 90 23.54 -7.36 -0.20
C SER A 90 22.73 -8.13 -1.25
N SER A 91 21.67 -8.83 -0.81
CA SER A 91 20.85 -9.67 -1.69
C SER A 91 20.04 -8.84 -2.69
N VAL A 92 20.29 -9.09 -3.98
CA VAL A 92 19.49 -8.55 -5.10
C VAL A 92 18.02 -8.94 -4.98
N GLN A 93 17.71 -10.18 -4.59
CA GLN A 93 16.33 -10.62 -4.46
C GLN A 93 15.57 -9.78 -3.43
N SER A 94 16.18 -9.53 -2.26
CA SER A 94 15.57 -8.70 -1.21
C SER A 94 15.37 -7.26 -1.69
N HIS A 95 16.35 -6.70 -2.38
CA HIS A 95 16.25 -5.36 -2.96
C HIS A 95 15.19 -5.26 -4.06
N GLY A 96 15.15 -6.23 -4.98
CA GLY A 96 14.17 -6.30 -6.05
C GLY A 96 12.73 -6.36 -5.55
N VAL A 97 12.45 -7.19 -4.53
CA VAL A 97 11.12 -7.24 -3.88
C VAL A 97 10.75 -5.89 -3.26
N LYS A 98 11.70 -5.20 -2.62
CA LYS A 98 11.46 -3.87 -2.06
C LYS A 98 11.13 -2.84 -3.16
N MET A 99 11.85 -2.88 -4.28
CA MET A 99 11.57 -1.99 -5.41
C MET A 99 10.22 -2.28 -6.07
N LEU A 100 9.87 -3.56 -6.27
CA LEU A 100 8.57 -3.97 -6.78
C LEU A 100 7.43 -3.45 -5.91
N PHE A 101 7.54 -3.61 -4.59
CA PHE A 101 6.54 -3.09 -3.66
C PHE A 101 6.37 -1.56 -3.78
N LEU A 102 7.45 -0.82 -4.00
CA LEU A 102 7.39 0.63 -4.19
C LEU A 102 6.72 1.01 -5.52
N VAL A 103 6.94 0.23 -6.57
CA VAL A 103 6.26 0.39 -7.87
C VAL A 103 4.76 0.16 -7.72
N GLU A 104 4.34 -0.99 -7.20
CA GLU A 104 2.92 -1.33 -6.99
C GLU A 104 2.22 -0.22 -6.17
N LYS A 105 2.89 0.27 -5.13
CA LYS A 105 2.38 1.39 -4.33
C LYS A 105 2.23 2.70 -5.12
N LEU A 106 3.14 3.00 -6.05
CA LEU A 106 3.07 4.18 -6.90
C LEU A 106 1.96 4.05 -7.96
N GLU A 107 1.73 2.84 -8.48
CA GLU A 107 0.62 2.53 -9.39
C GLU A 107 -0.74 2.68 -8.69
N ASP A 108 -0.89 2.15 -7.47
CA ASP A 108 -2.08 2.32 -6.64
C ASP A 108 -2.41 3.80 -6.38
N LEU A 109 -1.36 4.61 -6.17
CA LEU A 109 -1.45 6.05 -5.97
C LEU A 109 -1.55 6.86 -7.27
N LYS A 110 -1.64 6.17 -8.43
CA LYS A 110 -1.74 6.75 -9.78
C LYS A 110 -0.67 7.81 -10.00
N ALA A 111 0.58 7.48 -9.68
CA ALA A 111 1.72 8.39 -9.80
C ALA A 111 2.01 8.80 -11.26
N GLY A 112 1.59 7.99 -12.23
CA GLY A 112 1.69 8.30 -13.66
C GLY A 112 3.10 8.14 -14.24
N LEU A 113 3.94 7.31 -13.62
CA LEU A 113 5.23 6.91 -14.18
C LEU A 113 5.01 5.74 -15.15
N ASP A 114 5.79 5.71 -16.23
CA ASP A 114 5.81 4.59 -17.15
C ASP A 114 6.73 3.47 -16.67
N ASN A 115 6.58 2.29 -17.28
CA ASN A 115 7.37 1.10 -16.94
C ASN A 115 8.88 1.33 -17.14
N ASP A 116 9.26 2.09 -18.17
CA ASP A 116 10.66 2.39 -18.47
C ASP A 116 11.29 3.25 -17.36
N THR A 117 10.57 4.25 -16.85
CA THR A 117 11.02 5.04 -15.69
C THR A 117 11.22 4.16 -14.47
N TYR A 118 10.32 3.20 -14.23
CA TYR A 118 10.50 2.28 -13.10
C TYR A 118 11.75 1.41 -13.26
N ILE A 119 11.97 0.87 -14.46
CA ILE A 119 13.16 0.07 -14.79
C ILE A 119 14.42 0.90 -14.62
N ASP A 120 14.47 2.12 -15.16
CA ASP A 120 15.61 3.02 -15.07
C ASP A 120 16.00 3.30 -13.62
N VAL A 121 15.02 3.58 -12.76
CA VAL A 121 15.28 3.83 -11.34
C VAL A 121 15.75 2.57 -10.63
N ILE A 122 15.21 1.39 -10.97
CA ILE A 122 15.68 0.11 -10.44
C ILE A 122 17.13 -0.13 -10.85
N LEU A 123 17.49 0.04 -12.12
CA LEU A 123 18.87 -0.12 -12.59
C LEU A 123 19.81 0.88 -11.89
N GLN A 124 19.41 2.15 -11.77
CA GLN A 124 20.17 3.19 -11.06
C GLN A 124 20.27 2.96 -9.54
N SER A 125 19.47 2.06 -8.98
CA SER A 125 19.52 1.73 -7.55
C SER A 125 20.56 0.67 -7.21
N LEU A 126 21.08 -0.03 -8.21
CA LEU A 126 22.08 -1.09 -8.04
C LEU A 126 23.46 -0.50 -7.76
N PRO A 127 24.35 -1.24 -7.08
CA PRO A 127 25.70 -0.78 -6.83
C PRO A 127 26.59 -0.99 -8.07
N PRO A 128 27.77 -0.35 -8.14
CA PRO A 128 28.63 -0.35 -9.34
C PRO A 128 29.06 -1.74 -9.83
N SER A 129 29.07 -2.77 -8.96
CA SER A 129 29.34 -4.15 -9.38
C SER A 129 28.35 -4.71 -10.42
N TYR A 130 27.20 -4.06 -10.60
CA TYR A 130 26.17 -4.42 -11.59
C TYR A 130 26.28 -3.61 -12.90
N ASP A 131 27.26 -2.70 -13.04
CA ASP A 131 27.46 -1.94 -14.28
C ASP A 131 27.53 -2.82 -15.55
N PRO A 132 28.21 -4.00 -15.55
CA PRO A 132 28.21 -4.87 -16.73
C PRO A 132 26.82 -5.41 -17.08
N PHE A 133 25.97 -5.68 -16.08
CA PHE A 133 24.58 -6.07 -16.31
C PHE A 133 23.79 -4.93 -16.93
N ILE A 134 23.92 -3.71 -16.40
CA ILE A 134 23.20 -2.51 -16.87
C ILE A 134 23.55 -2.20 -18.32
N VAL A 135 24.84 -2.20 -18.67
CA VAL A 135 25.31 -1.98 -20.05
C VAL A 135 24.72 -3.04 -20.98
N ASN A 136 24.78 -4.31 -20.60
CA ASN A 136 24.21 -5.39 -21.39
C ASN A 136 22.68 -5.27 -21.53
N TYR A 137 21.97 -4.93 -20.45
CA TYR A 137 20.53 -4.75 -20.48
C TYR A 137 20.12 -3.66 -21.47
N ASN A 138 20.76 -2.49 -21.39
CA ASN A 138 20.51 -1.35 -22.27
C ASN A 138 20.82 -1.64 -23.75
N MET A 139 21.81 -2.50 -24.04
CA MET A 139 22.16 -2.87 -25.41
C MET A 139 21.18 -3.87 -26.04
N ASN A 140 20.50 -4.69 -25.24
CA ASN A 140 19.63 -5.75 -25.75
C ASN A 140 18.21 -5.28 -26.09
N GLY A 141 17.81 -4.06 -25.70
CA GLY A 141 16.60 -3.39 -26.18
C GLY A 141 15.30 -4.17 -25.99
N LEU A 142 15.22 -5.02 -24.95
CA LEU A 142 14.06 -5.85 -24.69
C LEU A 142 13.04 -5.09 -23.86
N GLU A 143 11.80 -4.97 -24.35
CA GLU A 143 10.66 -4.65 -23.49
C GLU A 143 10.54 -5.76 -22.44
N LYS A 144 10.64 -5.38 -21.16
CA LYS A 144 10.58 -6.30 -20.03
C LYS A 144 9.67 -5.76 -18.94
N SER A 145 8.98 -6.67 -18.27
CA SER A 145 8.32 -6.38 -17.01
C SER A 145 9.35 -6.24 -15.88
N ILE A 146 8.95 -5.55 -14.81
CA ILE A 146 9.78 -5.39 -13.60
C ILE A 146 10.09 -6.74 -12.95
N HIS A 147 9.14 -7.69 -12.98
CA HIS A 147 9.37 -9.05 -12.50
C HIS A 147 10.46 -9.78 -13.29
N GLU A 148 10.45 -9.65 -14.62
CA GLU A 148 11.49 -10.24 -15.47
C GLU A 148 12.86 -9.61 -15.18
N LEU A 149 12.91 -8.27 -15.03
CA LEU A 149 14.14 -7.57 -14.67
C LEU A 149 14.72 -8.11 -13.35
N ILE A 150 13.89 -8.24 -12.30
CA ILE A 150 14.33 -8.77 -11.00
C ILE A 150 14.86 -10.20 -11.14
N ASN A 151 14.16 -11.06 -11.90
CA ASN A 151 14.61 -12.43 -12.14
C ASN A 151 15.97 -12.48 -12.88
N MET A 152 16.17 -11.62 -13.88
CA MET A 152 17.45 -11.52 -14.59
C MET A 152 18.58 -11.08 -13.67
N LEU A 153 18.33 -10.11 -12.79
CA LEU A 153 19.31 -9.65 -11.80
C LEU A 153 19.68 -10.75 -10.80
N VAL A 154 18.70 -11.52 -10.31
CA VAL A 154 18.94 -12.65 -9.40
C VAL A 154 19.78 -13.74 -10.08
N GLN A 155 19.52 -14.03 -11.36
CA GLN A 155 20.34 -14.98 -12.13
C GLN A 155 21.76 -14.45 -12.32
N TYR A 156 21.91 -13.15 -12.58
CA TYR A 156 23.22 -12.51 -12.70
C TYR A 156 24.02 -12.60 -11.39
N GLU A 157 23.41 -12.32 -10.24
CA GLU A 157 24.02 -12.49 -8.91
C GLU A 157 24.50 -13.94 -8.71
N ALA A 158 23.65 -14.93 -9.01
CA ALA A 158 24.00 -16.35 -8.84
C ALA A 158 25.16 -16.81 -9.74
N THR A 159 25.34 -16.22 -10.93
CA THR A 159 26.45 -16.57 -11.84
C THR A 159 27.76 -15.90 -11.45
N THR A 160 27.71 -14.65 -10.98
CA THR A 160 28.89 -13.89 -10.55
C THR A 160 29.45 -14.37 -9.20
N HIS A 161 28.59 -14.86 -8.29
CA HIS A 161 29.06 -15.48 -7.05
C HIS A 161 29.76 -16.84 -7.25
N LYS A 162 29.48 -17.56 -8.34
CA LYS A 162 30.17 -18.82 -8.67
C LYS A 162 31.57 -18.60 -9.24
N SER A 163 31.92 -17.40 -9.68
CA SER A 163 33.18 -17.12 -10.38
C SER A 163 34.29 -16.52 -9.51
N LYS A 164 34.10 -16.33 -8.19
CA LYS A 164 35.23 -16.01 -7.30
C LYS A 164 36.08 -17.27 -7.10
N PRO A 165 37.31 -17.36 -7.64
CA PRO A 165 38.16 -18.51 -7.39
C PRO A 165 38.50 -18.54 -5.89
N ALA A 166 38.48 -19.73 -5.29
CA ALA A 166 39.17 -19.96 -4.03
C ALA A 166 40.65 -19.62 -4.27
N VAL A 167 41.09 -18.48 -3.74
CA VAL A 167 42.51 -18.14 -3.71
C VAL A 167 43.15 -19.09 -2.70
N LEU A 168 43.89 -20.07 -3.24
CA LEU A 168 44.84 -20.90 -2.48
C LEU A 168 46.07 -20.07 -2.10
#